data_AF-A0A850JBF9-F1
#
_entry.id   AF-A0A850JBF9-F1
#
_cell.length_a   1.000
_cell.length_b   1.000
_cell.length_c   1.000
_cell.angle_alpha   90.00
_cell.angle_beta   90.00
_cell.angle_gamma   90.00
#
_symmetry.space_group_name_H-M   'P 1'
#
loop_
_entity.id
_entity.type
_entity.pdbx_description
1 polymer ?
#
loop_
_entity_poly.entity_id
_entity_poly.type
_entity_poly.pdbx_seq_one_letter_code
_entity_poly.pdbx_strand_id
1 'polypeptide(L)'
;MWHLDRLAEALAANGWRIRRRFHVAPATLRVGPTKHAPATEELTATHFGKWVYLTRSSPLPIPCADLADAVTEIEHIIWQRLNKATPTTGPQHEHQP
;
A
#
# COMPACT_ATOMS: atom_id res chain seq x y z
N MET A 1 -10.59 -15.63 -1.87
CA MET A 1 -9.15 -15.35 -1.70
C MET A 1 -8.39 -15.01 -2.99
N TRP A 2 -8.90 -15.33 -4.19
CA TRP A 2 -8.19 -15.07 -5.46
C TRP A 2 -7.87 -13.59 -5.75
N HIS A 3 -8.66 -12.65 -5.22
CA HIS A 3 -8.50 -11.21 -5.47
C HIS A 3 -7.18 -10.67 -4.92
N LEU A 4 -6.83 -11.02 -3.67
CA LEU A 4 -5.55 -10.62 -3.08
C LEU A 4 -4.36 -11.26 -3.81
N ASP A 5 -4.54 -12.48 -4.34
CA ASP A 5 -3.50 -13.15 -5.13
C ASP A 5 -3.25 -12.43 -6.45
N ARG A 6 -4.31 -12.11 -7.20
CA ARG A 6 -4.23 -11.33 -8.45
C ARG A 6 -3.59 -9.96 -8.23
N LEU A 7 -3.97 -9.29 -7.15
CA LEU A 7 -3.38 -8.00 -6.77
C LEU A 7 -1.91 -8.13 -6.39
N ALA A 8 -1.55 -9.17 -5.64
CA ALA A 8 -0.16 -9.49 -5.33
C ALA A 8 0.67 -9.69 -6.60
N GLU A 9 0.16 -10.47 -7.55
CA GLU A 9 0.83 -10.72 -8.83
C GLU A 9 1.01 -9.44 -9.64
N ALA A 10 -0.03 -8.61 -9.77
CA ALA A 10 0.03 -7.37 -10.53
C ALA A 10 0.99 -6.34 -9.91
N LEU A 11 0.99 -6.19 -8.59
CA LEU A 11 1.95 -5.32 -7.91
C LEU A 11 3.37 -5.86 -8.00
N ALA A 12 3.57 -7.18 -7.87
CA ALA A 12 4.87 -7.80 -8.05
C ALA A 12 5.41 -7.62 -9.48
N ALA A 13 4.55 -7.67 -10.49
CA ALA A 13 4.91 -7.38 -11.88
C ALA A 13 5.37 -5.93 -12.08
N ASN A 14 4.86 -4.99 -11.29
CA ASN A 14 5.30 -3.59 -11.25
C ASN A 14 6.53 -3.36 -10.34
N GLY A 15 7.18 -4.44 -9.86
CA GLY A 15 8.39 -4.36 -9.05
C GLY A 15 8.15 -4.11 -7.56
N TRP A 16 6.90 -4.13 -7.09
CA TRP A 16 6.60 -3.97 -5.68
C TRP A 16 6.84 -5.24 -4.90
N ARG A 17 7.30 -5.08 -3.66
CA ARG A 17 7.47 -6.19 -2.74
C ARG A 17 6.16 -6.55 -2.07
N ILE A 18 5.80 -7.82 -2.15
CA ILE A 18 4.56 -8.33 -1.59
C ILE A 18 4.82 -9.34 -0.47
N ARG A 19 4.10 -9.19 0.65
CA ARG A 19 4.08 -10.16 1.76
C ARG A 19 2.66 -10.50 2.14
N ARG A 20 2.27 -11.74 1.87
CA ARG A 20 0.95 -12.27 2.22
C ARG A 20 0.92 -12.67 3.69
N ARG A 21 -0.11 -12.28 4.41
CA ARG A 21 -0.38 -12.67 5.80
C ARG A 21 -1.69 -13.46 5.84
N PHE A 22 -1.56 -14.78 5.75
CA PHE A 22 -2.69 -15.72 5.78
C PHE A 22 -3.04 -16.22 7.18
N HIS A 23 -2.19 -15.95 8.18
CA HIS A 23 -2.41 -16.39 9.57
C HIS A 23 -3.35 -15.47 10.37
N VAL A 24 -3.91 -14.45 9.74
CA VAL A 24 -4.87 -13.51 10.34
C VAL A 24 -6.19 -13.60 9.57
N ALA A 25 -7.30 -13.54 10.29
CA ALA A 25 -8.64 -13.46 9.71
C ALA A 25 -9.19 -12.04 9.99
N PRO A 26 -9.42 -11.22 8.96
CA PRO A 26 -9.29 -11.50 7.53
C PRO A 26 -7.84 -11.54 7.03
N ALA A 27 -7.60 -12.26 5.92
CA ALA A 27 -6.29 -12.34 5.29
C ALA A 27 -5.85 -10.97 4.77
N THR A 28 -4.58 -10.62 4.96
CA THR A 28 -4.04 -9.32 4.57
C THR A 28 -2.82 -9.43 3.66
N LEU A 29 -2.58 -8.39 2.87
CA LEU A 29 -1.50 -8.27 1.91
C LEU A 29 -0.67 -7.03 2.24
N ARG A 30 0.62 -7.21 2.52
CA ARG A 30 1.54 -6.10 2.74
C ARG A 30 2.30 -5.78 1.47
N VAL A 31 2.32 -4.51 1.11
CA VAL A 31 2.95 -3.97 -0.10
C VAL A 31 3.94 -2.89 0.29
N GLY A 32 5.12 -2.89 -0.30
CA GLY A 32 6.10 -1.83 -0.09
C GLY A 32 7.18 -1.83 -1.17
N PRO A 33 7.96 -0.73 -1.30
CA PRO A 33 8.90 -0.56 -2.40
C PRO A 33 10.19 -1.39 -2.21
N THR A 34 10.69 -1.57 -0.97
CA THR A 34 11.90 -2.36 -0.70
C THR A 34 11.84 -3.12 0.63
N LYS A 35 12.85 -3.97 0.90
CA LYS A 35 12.96 -4.74 2.15
C LYS A 35 13.14 -3.87 3.40
N HIS A 36 13.72 -2.69 3.23
CA HIS A 36 14.09 -1.76 4.30
C HIS A 36 13.27 -0.46 4.26
N ALA A 37 12.27 -0.38 3.38
CA ALA A 37 11.46 0.81 3.25
C ALA A 37 10.51 0.99 4.45
N PRO A 38 10.44 2.20 5.05
CA PRO A 38 9.51 2.48 6.14
C PRO A 38 8.06 2.56 5.67
N ALA A 39 7.81 2.84 4.39
CA ALA A 39 6.47 2.91 3.81
C ALA A 39 6.01 1.53 3.32
N THR A 40 5.43 0.75 4.22
CA THR A 40 4.65 -0.44 3.87
C THR A 40 3.17 -0.19 4.11
N GLU A 41 2.34 -0.61 3.17
CA GLU A 41 0.88 -0.54 3.25
C GLU A 41 0.29 -1.94 3.45
N GLU A 42 -0.74 -2.04 4.28
CA GLU A 42 -1.46 -3.29 4.52
C GLU A 42 -2.84 -3.20 3.88
N LEU A 43 -3.13 -4.16 3.01
CA LEU A 43 -4.34 -4.26 2.22
C LEU A 43 -5.16 -5.45 2.69
N THR A 44 -6.48 -5.27 2.76
CA THR A 44 -7.42 -6.34 3.10
C THR A 44 -8.51 -6.38 2.05
N ALA A 45 -8.87 -7.56 1.54
CA ALA A 45 -10.03 -7.70 0.67
C ALA A 45 -11.28 -7.97 1.52
N THR A 46 -12.26 -7.08 1.43
CA THR A 46 -13.52 -7.17 2.16
C THR A 46 -14.70 -7.17 1.19
N HIS A 47 -15.79 -7.84 1.57
CA HIS A 47 -17.01 -7.90 0.77
C HIS A 47 -18.08 -6.96 1.35
N PHE A 48 -18.39 -5.88 0.64
CA PHE A 48 -19.47 -4.93 0.96
C PHE A 48 -20.36 -4.74 -0.28
N GLY A 49 -21.23 -5.72 -0.54
CA GLY A 49 -22.02 -5.82 -1.77
C GLY A 49 -21.20 -6.24 -3.00
N LYS A 50 -20.01 -5.64 -3.18
CA LYS A 50 -18.95 -6.06 -4.10
C LYS A 50 -17.63 -6.24 -3.35
N TRP A 51 -16.69 -6.97 -3.93
CA TRP A 51 -15.34 -7.09 -3.38
C TRP A 51 -14.60 -5.75 -3.52
N VAL A 52 -14.00 -5.29 -2.41
CA VAL A 52 -13.18 -4.08 -2.35
C VAL A 52 -11.89 -4.34 -1.58
N TYR A 53 -10.82 -3.65 -1.95
CA TYR A 53 -9.59 -3.56 -1.17
C TYR A 53 -9.67 -2.37 -0.22
N LEU A 54 -9.35 -2.63 1.04
CA LEU A 54 -9.22 -1.62 2.08
C LEU A 54 -7.75 -1.48 2.43
N THR A 55 -7.29 -0.25 2.53
CA THR A 55 -5.92 0.09 2.96
C THR A 55 -6.00 0.81 4.29
N ARG A 56 -4.95 0.75 5.12
CA ARG A 56 -4.96 1.49 6.39
C ARG A 56 -4.91 3.01 6.17
N SER A 57 -4.31 3.44 5.08
CA SER A 57 -3.97 4.84 4.81
C SER A 57 -4.98 5.54 3.88
N SER A 58 -5.90 4.81 3.26
CA SER A 58 -6.98 5.37 2.46
C SER A 58 -8.33 5.13 3.15
N PRO A 59 -9.14 6.18 3.35
CA PRO A 59 -10.50 6.04 3.86
C PRO A 59 -11.48 5.52 2.78
N LEU A 60 -11.06 5.46 1.51
CA LEU A 60 -11.92 5.06 0.39
C LEU A 60 -11.67 3.60 0.01
N PRO A 61 -12.75 2.79 -0.16
CA PRO A 61 -12.63 1.43 -0.64
C PRO A 61 -12.27 1.40 -2.13
N ILE A 62 -11.24 0.62 -2.48
CA ILE A 62 -10.79 0.47 -3.86
C ILE A 62 -11.53 -0.74 -4.47
N PRO A 63 -12.30 -0.58 -5.56
CA PRO A 63 -13.06 -1.68 -6.14
C PRO A 63 -12.14 -2.78 -6.69
N CYS A 64 -12.42 -4.06 -6.38
CA CYS A 64 -11.67 -5.19 -6.95
C CYS A 64 -11.99 -5.48 -8.42
N ALA A 65 -12.95 -4.75 -9.00
CA ALA A 65 -13.46 -5.00 -10.36
C ALA A 65 -12.45 -4.60 -11.44
N ASP A 66 -11.65 -3.57 -11.20
CA ASP A 66 -10.61 -3.12 -12.11
C ASP A 66 -9.24 -3.21 -11.41
N LEU A 67 -8.45 -4.20 -11.82
CA LEU A 67 -7.17 -4.49 -11.19
C LEU A 67 -6.12 -3.41 -11.48
N ALA A 68 -6.19 -2.79 -12.67
CA ALA A 68 -5.22 -1.76 -13.07
C ALA A 68 -5.46 -0.46 -12.29
N ASP A 69 -6.72 -0.06 -12.14
CA ASP A 69 -7.12 1.06 -11.29
C ASP A 69 -6.72 0.81 -9.83
N ALA A 70 -6.98 -0.40 -9.32
CA ALA A 70 -6.62 -0.75 -7.96
C ALA A 70 -5.11 -0.70 -7.71
N VAL A 71 -4.30 -1.20 -8.65
CA VAL A 71 -2.83 -1.11 -8.59
C VAL A 71 -2.40 0.36 -8.55
N THR A 72 -2.93 1.18 -9.47
CA THR A 72 -2.60 2.60 -9.58
C THR A 72 -2.86 3.35 -8.28
N GLU A 73 -4.02 3.15 -7.65
CA GLU A 73 -4.32 3.82 -6.37
C GLU A 73 -3.46 3.33 -5.22
N ILE A 74 -3.14 2.04 -5.16
CA ILE A 74 -2.25 1.50 -4.13
C ILE A 74 -0.84 2.07 -4.29
N GLU A 75 -0.33 2.15 -5.51
CA GLU A 75 0.96 2.79 -5.80
C GLU A 75 0.94 4.25 -5.38
N HIS A 76 -0.12 4.99 -5.72
CA HIS A 76 -0.27 6.39 -5.36
C HIS A 76 -0.28 6.58 -3.83
N ILE A 77 -1.00 5.75 -3.08
CA ILE A 77 -1.02 5.78 -1.60
C ILE A 77 0.40 5.55 -1.03
N ILE A 78 1.11 4.55 -1.54
CA ILE A 78 2.46 4.23 -1.06
C ILE A 78 3.44 5.36 -1.42
N TRP A 79 3.36 5.90 -2.63
CA TRP A 79 4.15 7.06 -3.07
C TRP A 79 3.88 8.29 -2.22
N GLN A 80 2.62 8.61 -1.94
CA GLN A 80 2.28 9.72 -1.03
C GLN A 80 2.89 9.52 0.35
N ARG A 81 2.92 8.29 0.87
CA ARG A 81 3.55 8.00 2.17
C ARG A 81 5.07 8.13 2.13
N LEU A 82 5.71 7.68 1.06
CA LEU A 82 7.15 7.89 0.87
C LEU A 82 7.50 9.38 0.84
N ASN A 83 6.72 10.18 0.10
CA ASN A 83 6.95 11.62 -0.03
C ASN A 83 6.56 12.42 1.22
N LYS A 84 5.54 11.99 1.98
CA LYS A 84 5.21 12.57 3.29
C LYS A 84 6.19 12.18 4.39
N ALA A 85 6.86 11.02 4.28
CA ALA A 85 7.87 10.57 5.24
C ALA A 85 9.21 11.31 5.13
N THR A 86 9.37 12.17 4.12
CA THR A 86 10.36 13.24 4.10
C THR A 86 9.72 14.52 4.62
N PRO A 87 9.77 14.82 5.92
CA PRO A 87 9.94 16.22 6.29
C PRO A 87 11.30 16.62 5.73
N THR A 88 11.31 17.50 4.74
CA THR A 88 12.47 18.32 4.42
C THR A 88 12.71 19.25 5.62
N THR A 89 13.10 18.69 6.76
CA THR A 89 13.79 19.45 7.79
C THR A 89 15.24 19.41 7.35
N GLY A 90 15.61 20.40 6.53
CA GLY A 90 17.01 20.71 6.31
C GLY A 90 17.72 20.87 7.66
N PRO A 91 19.04 20.68 7.72
CA PRO A 91 19.79 21.07 8.90
C PRO A 91 19.61 22.58 9.06
N GLN A 92 18.67 22.99 9.91
CA GLN A 92 18.62 24.33 10.46
C GLN A 92 19.74 24.36 11.51
N HIS A 93 20.99 24.37 11.03
CA HIS A 93 22.09 24.96 11.77
C HIS A 93 21.81 26.46 11.76
N GLU A 94 20.91 26.86 12.64
CA GLU A 94 20.71 28.26 12.96
C GLU A 94 21.95 28.70 13.73
N HIS A 95 22.63 29.62 13.08
CA HIS A 95 23.78 30.35 13.58
C HIS A 95 23.33 31.23 14.75
N GLN A 96 24.15 31.23 15.81
CA GLN A 96 24.47 32.39 16.68
C GLN A 96 23.45 32.83 17.75
N PRO A 97 23.91 33.58 18.80
CA PRO A 97 25.23 34.22 18.99
C PRO A 97 26.10 33.67 20.13
#